data_AF-A0A533SLK8-F1
#
_entry.id   AF-A0A533SLK8-F1
#
_cell.length_a   1.000
_cell.length_b   1.000
_cell.length_c   1.000
_cell.angle_alpha   90.00
_cell.angle_beta   90.00
_cell.angle_gamma   90.00
#
_symmetry.space_group_name_H-M   'P 1'
#
loop_
_entity.id
_entity.type
_entity.pdbx_description
1 polymer ?
#
loop_
_entity_poly.entity_id
_entity_poly.type
_entity_poly.pdbx_seq_one_letter_code
_entity_poly.pdbx_strand_id
1 'polypeptide(L)'
;MVMAKQPGSIFMSLYFMVLGILLVVSAGMFIIGLRELATEPTQSSIYMLVGISGIAITLYSLRQIQSKSRSLRVQVAKVVSVL
;
A
#
# COMPACT_ATOMS: atom_id res chain seq x y z
N MET A 1 -2.47 30.69 -20.68
CA MET A 1 -3.14 29.39 -20.55
C MET A 1 -2.34 28.54 -19.57
N VAL A 2 -2.65 28.64 -18.27
CA VAL A 2 -1.93 27.89 -17.23
C VAL A 2 -2.50 26.47 -17.26
N MET A 3 -1.71 25.52 -17.75
CA MET A 3 -2.04 24.11 -17.62
C MET A 3 -2.07 23.79 -16.12
N ALA A 4 -3.28 23.72 -15.55
CA ALA A 4 -3.50 23.22 -14.20
C ALA A 4 -3.08 21.75 -14.18
N LYS A 5 -1.85 21.49 -13.72
CA LYS A 5 -1.30 20.16 -13.46
C LYS A 5 -2.29 19.45 -12.55
N GLN A 6 -2.93 18.37 -13.04
CA GLN A 6 -3.98 17.68 -12.31
C GLN A 6 -3.52 17.40 -10.87
N PRO A 7 -4.21 17.92 -9.84
CA PRO A 7 -3.76 17.81 -8.46
C PRO A 7 -3.55 16.35 -8.01
N GLY A 8 -4.20 15.39 -8.66
CA GLY A 8 -4.09 13.96 -8.36
C GLY A 8 -2.69 13.34 -8.52
N SER A 9 -1.77 13.91 -9.31
CA SER A 9 -0.46 13.29 -9.55
C SER A 9 0.49 13.38 -8.35
N ILE A 10 0.51 14.53 -7.66
CA ILE A 10 1.37 14.73 -6.48
C ILE A 10 0.82 13.92 -5.30
N PHE A 11 -0.50 13.91 -5.10
CA PHE A 11 -1.13 13.10 -4.06
C PHE A 11 -0.93 11.60 -4.27
N MET A 12 -1.00 11.11 -5.52
CA MET A 12 -0.68 9.72 -5.84
C MET A 12 0.79 9.38 -5.55
N SER A 13 1.73 10.23 -5.97
CA SER A 13 3.16 10.00 -5.71
C SER A 13 3.46 10.00 -4.21
N LEU A 14 2.91 10.94 -3.45
CA LEU A 14 3.05 11.01 -2.00
C LEU A 14 2.44 9.77 -1.32
N TYR A 15 1.28 9.31 -1.79
CA TYR A 15 0.63 8.10 -1.29
C TYR A 15 1.50 6.85 -1.48
N PHE A 16 2.08 6.65 -2.67
CA PHE A 16 3.00 5.53 -2.92
C PHE A 16 4.31 5.66 -2.13
N MET A 17 4.81 6.88 -1.91
CA MET A 17 5.97 7.11 -1.05
C MET A 17 5.69 6.67 0.39
N VAL A 18 4.54 7.06 0.94
CA VAL A 18 4.12 6.66 2.30
C VAL A 18 3.91 5.15 2.38
N LEU A 19 3.28 4.52 1.38
CA LEU A 19 3.16 3.06 1.32
C LEU A 19 4.52 2.37 1.25
N GLY A 20 5.48 2.92 0.51
CA GLY A 20 6.84 2.38 0.42
C GLY A 20 7.57 2.44 1.77
N ILE A 21 7.49 3.58 2.46
CA ILE A 21 8.06 3.75 3.81
C ILE A 21 7.39 2.77 4.78
N LEU A 22 6.06 2.67 4.75
CA LEU A 22 5.29 1.74 5.57
C LEU A 22 5.78 0.30 5.37
N LEU A 23 5.94 -0.12 4.10
CA LEU A 23 6.39 -1.47 3.76
C LEU A 23 7.81 -1.76 4.25
N VAL A 24 8.75 -0.82 4.11
CA VAL A 24 10.13 -0.98 4.59
C VAL A 24 10.18 -1.06 6.12
N VAL A 25 9.47 -0.17 6.82
CA VAL A 25 9.43 -0.18 8.30
C VAL A 25 8.79 -1.48 8.80
N SER A 26 7.69 -1.91 8.20
CA SER A 26 7.02 -3.17 8.55
C SER A 26 7.90 -4.40 8.30
N ALA A 27 8.63 -4.44 7.18
CA ALA A 27 9.59 -5.51 6.93
C ALA A 27 10.73 -5.51 7.96
N GLY A 28 11.24 -4.33 8.33
CA GLY A 28 12.24 -4.18 9.39
C GLY A 28 11.77 -4.71 10.73
N MET A 29 10.56 -4.33 11.15
CA MET A 29 9.93 -4.82 12.39
C MET A 29 9.73 -6.33 12.37
N PHE A 30 9.30 -6.89 11.23
CA PHE A 30 9.14 -8.33 11.08
C PHE A 30 10.47 -9.09 11.24
N ILE A 31 11.56 -8.57 10.64
CA ILE A 31 12.90 -9.17 10.73
C ILE A 31 13.43 -9.08 12.16
N ILE A 32 13.26 -7.95 12.85
CA ILE A 32 13.65 -7.79 14.26
C ILE A 32 12.89 -8.81 15.11
N GLY A 33 11.58 -8.90 14.91
CA GLY A 33 10.75 -9.87 15.62
C GLY A 33 11.22 -11.31 15.39
N LEU A 34 11.50 -11.71 14.15
CA LEU A 34 12.04 -13.05 13.86
C LEU A 34 13.38 -13.30 14.54
N ARG A 35 14.25 -12.30 14.61
CA ARG A 35 15.58 -12.41 15.23
C ARG A 35 15.49 -12.55 16.75
N GLU A 36 14.57 -11.83 17.38
CA GLU A 36 14.38 -11.82 18.83
C GLU A 36 13.52 -12.98 19.35
N LEU A 37 12.93 -13.80 18.47
CA LEU A 37 12.02 -14.88 18.83
C LEU A 37 12.61 -15.89 19.83
N ALA A 38 13.92 -16.15 19.73
CA ALA A 38 14.62 -17.09 20.60
C ALA A 38 15.02 -16.50 21.97
N THR A 39 15.04 -15.17 22.10
CA THR A 39 15.50 -14.48 23.32
C THR A 39 14.33 -13.88 24.09
N GLU A 40 13.46 -13.15 23.42
CA GLU A 40 12.30 -12.48 24.01
C GLU A 40 11.03 -12.75 23.18
N PRO A 41 10.37 -13.91 23.37
CA PRO A 41 9.26 -14.34 22.52
C PRO A 41 8.06 -13.39 22.58
N THR A 42 7.81 -12.75 23.73
CA THR A 42 6.73 -11.79 23.89
C THR A 42 6.97 -10.53 23.06
N GLN A 43 8.16 -9.92 23.17
CA GLN A 43 8.51 -8.72 22.38
C GLN A 43 8.58 -9.05 20.89
N SER A 44 9.22 -10.18 20.56
CA SER A 44 9.28 -10.72 19.21
C SER A 44 7.90 -10.83 18.56
N SER A 45 6.91 -11.39 19.28
CA SER A 45 5.56 -11.54 18.75
C SER A 45 4.90 -10.19 18.43
N ILE A 46 5.16 -9.16 19.24
CA ILE A 46 4.67 -7.80 19.00
C ILE A 46 5.31 -7.23 17.73
N TYR A 47 6.63 -7.31 17.59
CA TYR A 47 7.34 -6.84 16.40
C TYR A 47 6.90 -7.57 15.13
N MET A 48 6.69 -8.89 15.21
CA MET A 48 6.17 -9.68 14.10
C MET A 48 4.74 -9.29 13.73
N LEU A 49 3.84 -9.11 14.71
CA LEU A 49 2.44 -8.69 14.46
C LEU A 49 2.36 -7.28 13.84
N VAL A 50 3.18 -6.35 14.33
CA VAL A 50 3.28 -5.00 13.77
C VAL A 50 3.82 -5.06 12.33
N GLY A 51 4.83 -5.90 12.07
CA GLY A 51 5.36 -6.10 10.72
C GLY A 51 4.34 -6.70 9.76
N ILE A 52 3.67 -7.79 10.15
CA ILE A 52 2.65 -8.46 9.33
C ILE A 52 1.47 -7.53 9.04
N SER A 53 0.99 -6.80 10.05
CA SER A 53 -0.16 -5.89 9.88
C SER A 53 0.15 -4.76 8.90
N GLY A 54 1.32 -4.13 8.96
CA GLY A 54 1.67 -3.08 8.00
C GLY A 54 1.91 -3.60 6.58
N ILE A 55 2.44 -4.81 6.41
CA ILE A 55 2.50 -5.48 5.10
C ILE A 55 1.08 -5.74 4.57
N ALA A 56 0.18 -6.27 5.41
CA ALA A 56 -1.20 -6.55 5.03
C ALA A 56 -1.96 -5.28 4.63
N ILE A 57 -1.81 -4.18 5.36
CA ILE A 57 -2.39 -2.87 5.03
C ILE A 57 -1.86 -2.39 3.66
N THR A 58 -0.54 -2.49 3.44
CA THR A 58 0.06 -2.07 2.18
C THR A 58 -0.51 -2.86 0.99
N LEU A 59 -0.61 -4.19 1.13
CA LEU A 59 -1.19 -5.06 0.11
C LEU A 59 -2.68 -4.78 -0.13
N TYR A 60 -3.45 -4.52 0.93
CA TYR A 60 -4.86 -4.15 0.83
C TYR A 60 -5.03 -2.84 0.05
N SER A 61 -4.24 -1.83 0.37
CA SER A 61 -4.22 -0.54 -0.32
C SER A 61 -3.90 -0.68 -1.81
N LEU A 62 -2.88 -1.49 -2.17
CA LEU A 62 -2.53 -1.76 -3.55
C LEU A 62 -3.67 -2.48 -4.31
N ARG A 63 -4.30 -3.48 -3.68
CA ARG A 63 -5.47 -4.19 -4.25
C ARG A 63 -6.65 -3.25 -4.48
N GLN A 64 -6.91 -2.33 -3.55
CA GLN A 64 -8.00 -1.37 -3.67
C GLN A 64 -7.80 -0.42 -4.86
N ILE A 65 -6.56 0.04 -5.09
CA ILE A 65 -6.21 0.85 -6.26
C ILE A 65 -6.41 0.06 -7.55
N GLN A 66 -5.88 -1.17 -7.63
CA GLN A 66 -6.05 -2.01 -8.81
C GLN A 66 -7.52 -2.29 -9.12
N SER A 67 -8.33 -2.55 -8.09
CA SER A 67 -9.78 -2.76 -8.23
C SER A 67 -10.50 -1.51 -8.77
N LYS A 68 -10.20 -0.32 -8.22
CA LYS A 68 -10.74 0.95 -8.74
C LYS A 68 -10.32 1.20 -10.19
N SER A 69 -9.07 0.95 -10.56
CA SER A 69 -8.59 1.10 -11.93
C SER A 69 -9.30 0.15 -12.91
N ARG A 70 -9.59 -1.09 -12.49
CA ARG A 70 -10.33 -2.06 -13.30
C ARG A 70 -11.78 -1.66 -13.49
N SER A 71 -12.46 -1.20 -12.43
CA SER A 71 -13.82 -0.66 -12.49
C SER A 71 -13.94 0.53 -13.46
N LEU A 72 -12.98 1.47 -13.38
CA LEU A 72 -12.92 2.62 -14.29
C LEU A 72 -12.70 2.20 -15.75
N ARG A 73 -11.80 1.24 -16.02
CA ARG A 73 -11.63 0.69 -17.38
C ARG A 73 -12.90 0.04 -17.92
N VAL A 74 -13.63 -0.70 -17.10
CA VAL A 74 -14.90 -1.33 -17.50
C VAL A 74 -15.98 -0.28 -17.80
N GLN A 75 -16.07 0.78 -16.99
CA GLN A 75 -17.02 1.88 -17.27
C GLN A 75 -16.69 2.61 -18.57
N VAL A 76 -15.41 2.93 -18.82
CA VAL A 76 -14.99 3.59 -20.08
C VAL A 76 -15.28 2.68 -21.28
N ALA A 77 -14.98 1.38 -21.18
CA ALA A 77 -15.30 0.42 -22.24
C ALA A 77 -16.81 0.34 -22.55
N LYS A 78 -17.65 0.46 -21.52
CA LYS A 78 -19.12 0.45 -21.67
C LYS A 78 -19.66 1.74 -22.30
N VAL A 79 -19.04 2.88 -22.03
CA VAL A 79 -19.40 4.16 -22.66
C VAL A 79 -18.98 4.19 -24.14
N VAL A 80 -17.81 3.64 -24.46
CA VAL A 80 -17.31 3.56 -25.85
C VAL A 80 -18.12 2.56 -26.68
N SER A 81 -18.68 1.50 -26.11
CA SER A 81 -19.49 0.54 -26.87
C SER A 81 -20.94 0.98 -27.13
N VAL A 82 -21.36 2.12 -26.56
CA VAL A 82 -22.73 2.67 -26.74
C VAL A 82 -22.74 3.85 -27.73
N LEU A 83 -21.56 4.39 -28.06
CA LEU A 83 -21.35 5.30 -29.19
C LEU A 83 -21.12 4.52 -30.48
#